data_AF-A0A438DNK4-F1
#
_entry.id   AF-A0A438DNK4-F1
#
_cell.length_a   1.000
_cell.length_b   1.000
_cell.length_c   1.000
_cell.angle_alpha   90.00
_cell.angle_beta   90.00
_cell.angle_gamma   90.00
#
_symmetry.space_group_name_H-M   'P 1'
#
loop_
_entity.id
_entity.type
_entity.pdbx_description
1 polymer ?
#
loop_
_entity_poly.entity_id
_entity_poly.type
_entity_poly.pdbx_seq_one_letter_code
_entity_poly.pdbx_strand_id
1 'polypeptide(L)'
;MLQLLFSLFYCQVKVVDRTAVVTENAETVVVKPPGLREAINAEIGRSFVRPSGTEDIIRVYAEASTQDAADSLGNSVAGLVNKFLGFASSS
;
A
#
# COMPACT_ATOMS: atom_id res chain seq x y z
N MET A 1 -12.84 18.03 22.51
CA MET A 1 -12.46 16.76 21.85
C MET A 1 -11.66 17.14 20.62
N LEU A 2 -10.33 17.18 20.71
CA LEU A 2 -9.48 17.43 19.56
C LEU A 2 -9.61 16.22 18.63
N GLN A 3 -10.32 16.39 17.52
CA GLN A 3 -10.25 15.45 16.43
C GLN A 3 -8.82 15.55 15.90
N LEU A 4 -7.97 14.58 16.25
CA LEU A 4 -6.67 14.41 15.60
C LEU A 4 -6.98 14.21 14.11
N LEU A 5 -6.84 15.28 13.32
CA LEU A 5 -6.92 15.23 11.87
C LEU A 5 -5.70 14.45 11.41
N PHE A 6 -5.88 13.16 11.15
CA PHE A 6 -4.88 12.37 10.44
C PHE A 6 -4.86 12.84 8.98
N SER A 7 -3.66 13.05 8.45
CA SER A 7 -3.42 13.28 7.03
C SER A 7 -3.46 11.94 6.29
N LEU A 8 -4.01 11.96 5.08
CA LEU A 8 -4.19 10.78 4.24
C LEU A 8 -3.30 10.87 3.00
N PHE A 9 -2.87 9.70 2.54
CA PHE A 9 -2.19 9.50 1.27
C PHE A 9 -2.89 8.38 0.48
N TYR A 10 -2.95 8.56 -0.84
CA TYR A 10 -3.45 7.57 -1.78
C TYR A 10 -2.62 7.60 -3.06
N CYS A 11 -2.17 6.43 -3.53
CA CYS A 11 -1.63 6.29 -4.87
C CYS A 11 -1.99 4.94 -5.51
N GLN A 12 -1.80 4.86 -6.82
CA GLN A 12 -1.99 3.66 -7.61
C GLN A 12 -0.65 3.22 -8.18
N VAL A 13 -0.31 1.96 -7.97
CA VAL A 13 0.91 1.33 -8.47
C VAL A 13 0.53 0.32 -9.53
N LYS A 14 0.97 0.54 -10.78
CA LYS A 14 0.82 -0.44 -11.85
C LYS A 14 1.81 -1.59 -11.63
N VAL A 15 1.33 -2.82 -11.72
CA VAL A 15 2.10 -4.04 -11.46
C VAL A 15 1.93 -5.02 -12.62
N VAL A 16 2.82 -6.01 -12.70
CA VAL A 16 2.74 -7.04 -13.75
C VAL A 16 1.55 -7.99 -13.53
N ASP A 17 1.33 -8.37 -12.28
CA ASP A 17 0.24 -9.25 -11.87
C ASP A 17 -0.26 -8.85 -10.49
N ARG A 18 -1.46 -8.28 -10.43
CA ARG A 18 -2.07 -7.90 -9.14
C ARG A 18 -2.56 -9.10 -8.33
N THR A 19 -2.80 -10.26 -8.96
CA THR A 19 -3.37 -11.44 -8.30
C THR A 19 -2.35 -12.13 -7.39
N ALA A 20 -1.07 -11.82 -7.58
CA ALA A 20 0.00 -12.18 -6.65
C ALA A 20 -0.17 -11.54 -5.25
N VAL A 21 -0.94 -10.45 -5.14
CA VAL A 21 -1.34 -9.88 -3.83
C VAL A 21 -2.70 -10.43 -3.42
N VAL A 22 -2.71 -11.18 -2.33
CA VAL A 22 -3.95 -11.64 -1.69
C VAL A 22 -4.13 -10.90 -0.38
N THR A 23 -5.33 -10.37 -0.15
CA THR A 23 -5.68 -9.65 1.07
C THR A 23 -6.87 -10.29 1.78
N GLU A 24 -6.91 -10.15 3.10
CA GLU A 24 -8.01 -10.55 3.98
C GLU A 24 -8.46 -9.38 4.86
N ASN A 25 -9.43 -9.63 5.75
CA ASN A 25 -9.96 -8.66 6.71
C ASN A 25 -10.46 -7.37 6.03
N ALA A 26 -11.48 -7.52 5.17
CA ALA A 26 -12.00 -6.43 4.34
C ALA A 26 -10.90 -5.70 3.54
N GLU A 27 -9.95 -6.47 3.00
CA GLU A 27 -8.84 -5.98 2.17
C GLU A 27 -7.91 -4.99 2.89
N THR A 28 -7.66 -5.20 4.19
CA THR A 28 -6.74 -4.35 4.98
C THR A 28 -5.48 -5.08 5.40
N VAL A 29 -5.43 -6.39 5.20
CA VAL A 29 -4.31 -7.25 5.60
C VAL A 29 -3.82 -8.02 4.40
N VAL A 30 -2.56 -7.80 4.00
CA VAL A 30 -1.90 -8.66 3.00
C VAL A 30 -1.62 -10.02 3.63
N VAL A 31 -2.01 -11.10 2.97
CA VAL A 31 -1.68 -12.47 3.36
C VAL A 31 -0.68 -13.12 2.40
N LYS A 32 -0.63 -12.67 1.15
CA LYS A 32 0.39 -13.08 0.17
C LYS A 32 0.86 -11.88 -0.67
N PRO A 33 2.17 -11.78 -0.97
CA PRO A 33 3.25 -12.61 -0.39
C PRO A 33 3.52 -12.24 1.08
N PRO A 34 3.90 -13.20 1.96
CA PRO A 34 4.10 -12.93 3.39
C PRO A 34 5.20 -11.89 3.65
N GLY A 35 6.26 -11.86 2.82
CA GLY A 35 7.30 -10.85 2.93
C GLY A 35 6.81 -9.41 2.70
N LEU A 36 5.77 -9.21 1.86
CA LEU A 36 5.16 -7.88 1.69
C LEU A 36 4.38 -7.47 2.93
N ARG A 37 3.68 -8.41 3.57
CA ARG A 37 2.96 -8.16 4.82
C ARG A 37 3.92 -7.76 5.94
N GLU A 38 5.00 -8.50 6.11
CA GLU A 38 6.04 -8.21 7.11
C GLU A 38 6.66 -6.84 6.89
N ALA A 39 6.99 -6.51 5.64
CA ALA A 39 7.57 -5.21 5.30
C ALA A 39 6.60 -4.04 5.57
N ILE A 40 5.31 -4.17 5.24
CA ILE A 40 4.30 -3.16 5.55
C ILE A 40 4.13 -2.99 7.06
N ASN A 41 4.13 -4.08 7.83
CA ASN A 41 3.98 -4.02 9.29
C ASN A 41 5.20 -3.43 10.01
N ALA A 42 6.36 -3.38 9.36
CA ALA A 42 7.56 -2.78 9.92
C ALA A 42 7.55 -1.24 9.83
N GLU A 43 6.67 -0.66 9.01
CA GLU A 43 6.50 0.78 8.88
C GLU A 43 5.78 1.38 10.10
N ILE A 44 6.10 2.64 10.43
CA ILE A 44 5.46 3.36 11.54
C ILE A 44 4.30 4.21 11.01
N GLY A 45 3.09 3.88 11.44
CA GLY A 45 1.85 4.52 11.02
C GLY A 45 0.84 3.47 10.57
N ARG A 46 -0.27 3.89 9.97
CA ARG A 46 -1.25 2.94 9.43
C ARG A 46 -1.22 3.01 7.91
N SER A 47 -0.91 1.87 7.29
CA SER A 47 -0.95 1.70 5.85
C SER A 47 -1.49 0.33 5.49
N PHE A 48 -2.04 0.23 4.29
CA PHE A 48 -2.46 -1.05 3.70
C PHE A 48 -2.54 -0.91 2.18
N VAL A 49 -2.58 -2.06 1.51
CA VAL A 49 -2.68 -2.13 0.06
C VAL A 49 -3.87 -2.96 -0.36
N ARG A 50 -4.45 -2.64 -1.53
CA ARG A 50 -5.57 -3.37 -2.11
C ARG A 50 -5.35 -3.63 -3.60
N PRO A 51 -5.47 -4.87 -4.08
CA PRO A 51 -5.51 -5.11 -5.51
C PRO A 51 -6.79 -4.51 -6.10
N SER A 52 -6.67 -3.85 -7.25
CA SER A 52 -7.84 -3.46 -8.05
C SER A 52 -8.62 -4.70 -8.47
N GLY A 53 -9.93 -4.58 -8.67
CA GLY A 53 -10.77 -5.70 -9.13
C GLY A 53 -10.64 -5.98 -10.63
N THR A 54 -10.23 -4.99 -11.42
CA THR A 54 -10.35 -4.99 -12.89
C THR A 54 -9.06 -4.70 -13.63
N GLU A 55 -8.05 -4.14 -12.97
CA GLU A 55 -6.81 -3.66 -13.61
C GLU A 55 -5.59 -4.20 -12.85
N ASP A 56 -4.45 -4.36 -13.52
CA ASP A 56 -3.19 -4.74 -12.87
C ASP A 56 -2.57 -3.58 -12.07
N ILE A 57 -3.29 -3.21 -11.02
CA ILE A 57 -3.03 -2.07 -10.15
C ILE A 57 -3.16 -2.51 -8.70
N ILE A 58 -2.22 -2.07 -7.87
CA ILE A 58 -2.30 -2.09 -6.40
C ILE A 58 -2.54 -0.66 -5.91
N ARG A 59 -3.59 -0.47 -5.13
CA ARG A 59 -3.92 0.79 -4.45
C ARG A 59 -3.22 0.82 -3.11
N VAL A 60 -2.49 1.92 -2.84
CA VAL A 60 -1.79 2.13 -1.58
C VAL A 60 -2.51 3.21 -0.79
N TYR A 61 -2.76 2.93 0.49
CA TYR A 61 -3.33 3.87 1.44
C TYR A 61 -2.39 4.01 2.62
N ALA A 62 -2.19 5.25 3.08
CA ALA A 62 -1.44 5.54 4.28
C ALA A 62 -2.09 6.71 5.05
N GLU A 63 -2.02 6.66 6.37
CA GLU A 63 -2.43 7.76 7.24
C GLU A 63 -1.41 7.99 8.35
N ALA A 64 -1.19 9.27 8.66
CA ALA A 64 -0.26 9.73 9.68
C ALA A 64 -0.72 11.06 10.28
N SER A 65 -0.02 11.56 11.30
CA SER A 65 -0.38 12.83 11.98
C SER A 65 -0.07 14.09 11.16
N THR A 66 0.77 14.01 10.14
CA THR A 66 1.13 15.11 9.24
C THR A 66 1.12 14.63 7.80
N GLN A 67 0.97 15.56 6.85
CA GLN A 67 0.98 15.21 5.42
C GLN A 67 2.33 14.62 5.00
N ASP A 68 3.44 15.23 5.41
CA ASP A 68 4.79 14.74 5.09
C ASP A 68 5.00 13.30 5.58
N ALA A 69 4.46 12.95 6.75
CA ALA A 69 4.54 11.59 7.28
C ALA A 69 3.64 10.61 6.50
N ALA A 70 2.44 11.03 6.10
CA ALA A 70 1.54 10.21 5.29
C ALA A 70 2.11 9.97 3.89
N ASP A 71 2.71 10.99 3.28
CA ASP A 71 3.38 10.91 1.99
C ASP A 71 4.62 10.02 2.07
N SER A 72 5.45 10.17 3.11
CA SER A 72 6.64 9.34 3.31
C SER A 72 6.26 7.87 3.48
N LEU A 73 5.27 7.58 4.33
CA LEU A 73 4.75 6.23 4.56
C LEU A 73 4.16 5.63 3.29
N GLY A 74 3.33 6.41 2.59
CA GLY A 74 2.69 5.99 1.35
C GLY A 74 3.70 5.67 0.23
N ASN A 75 4.72 6.51 0.07
CA ASN A 75 5.79 6.28 -0.90
C ASN A 75 6.66 5.08 -0.52
N SER A 76 6.96 4.86 0.77
CA SER A 76 7.67 3.66 1.22
C SER A 76 6.90 2.39 0.86
N VAL A 77 5.61 2.33 1.18
CA VAL A 77 4.75 1.19 0.86
C VAL A 77 4.61 0.97 -0.65
N ALA A 78 4.49 2.04 -1.45
CA ALA A 78 4.49 1.92 -2.91
C ALA A 78 5.82 1.32 -3.44
N GLY A 79 6.95 1.70 -2.85
CA GLY A 79 8.26 1.12 -3.14
C GLY A 79 8.32 -0.37 -2.80
N LEU A 80 7.73 -0.79 -1.68
CA LEU A 80 7.62 -2.21 -1.32
C LEU A 80 6.78 -2.98 -2.34
N VAL A 81 5.62 -2.47 -2.72
CA VAL A 81 4.76 -3.07 -3.77
C VAL A 81 5.55 -3.29 -5.06
N ASN A 82 6.26 -2.26 -5.54
CA ASN A 82 7.12 -2.36 -6.72
C ASN A 82 8.23 -3.41 -6.57
N LYS A 83 8.87 -3.48 -5.40
CA LYS A 83 9.94 -4.44 -5.12
C LYS A 83 9.45 -5.89 -5.16
N PHE A 84 8.24 -6.16 -4.66
CA PHE A 84 7.70 -7.51 -4.55
C PHE A 84 6.95 -7.99 -5.80
N LEU A 85 6.36 -7.08 -6.58
CA LEU A 85 5.50 -7.43 -7.73
C LEU A 85 6.11 -7.04 -9.08
N GLY A 86 7.19 -6.25 -9.07
CA GLY A 86 7.77 -5.67 -10.27
C GLY A 86 6.95 -4.52 -10.84
N PHE A 87 7.60 -3.72 -11.68
CA PHE A 87 6.96 -2.64 -12.42
C PHE A 87 6.47 -3.17 -13.77
N ALA A 88 5.18 -2.95 -14.10
CA ALA A 88 4.74 -3.11 -15.48
C ALA A 88 5.24 -1.91 -16.28
N SER A 89 6.31 -2.12 -17.06
CA SER A 89 6.74 -1.12 -18.04
C SER A 89 5.62 -0.92 -19.05
N SER A 90 4.95 0.22 -18.98
CA SER A 90 4.19 0.72 -20.12
C SER A 90 5.20 1.04 -21.22
N SER A 91 5.34 0.13 -22.18
CA SER A 91 5.95 0.40 -23.48
C SER A 91 5.28 1.60 -24.16
#